data_AF-A0A376ZSQ5-F1
#
_entry.id   AF-A0A376ZSQ5-F1
#
_cell.length_a   1.000
_cell.length_b   1.000
_cell.length_c   1.000
_cell.angle_alpha   90.00
_cell.angle_beta   90.00
_cell.angle_gamma   90.00
#
_symmetry.space_group_name_H-M   'P 1'
#
loop_
_entity.id
_entity.type
_entity.pdbx_description
1 polymer ?
#
loop_
_entity_poly.entity_id
_entity_poly.type
_entity_poly.pdbx_seq_one_letter_code
_entity_poly.pdbx_strand_id
1 'polypeptide(L)'
;MGRPDWRAMLAGMTSTEYADWHRFYRTHYFQDTQLDMHFSGLTYAVLSLFFCDPDMHPSDFSLLAPRRDDEQTEMPDEDDMLMRKAAGLSGGVRFGADGRKSLWSVMTCGAVQRMKPC
;
A
#
# COMPACT_ATOMS: atom_id res chain seq x y z
N MET A 1 -29.31 10.09 -14.13
CA MET A 1 -28.61 10.22 -15.42
C MET A 1 -28.15 8.83 -15.85
N GLY A 2 -28.62 8.31 -16.97
CA GLY A 2 -28.25 6.97 -17.45
C GLY A 2 -26.80 6.89 -17.92
N ARG A 3 -26.17 5.71 -17.82
CA ARG A 3 -24.82 5.46 -18.35
C ARG A 3 -24.81 5.83 -19.85
N PRO A 4 -23.82 6.61 -20.34
CA PRO A 4 -23.68 6.89 -21.75
C PRO A 4 -23.65 5.58 -22.56
N ASP A 5 -24.60 5.38 -23.46
CA ASP A 5 -24.63 4.21 -24.32
C ASP A 5 -23.88 4.49 -25.62
N TRP A 6 -22.59 4.15 -25.60
CA TRP A 6 -21.72 4.25 -26.77
C TRP A 6 -22.22 3.39 -27.93
N ARG A 7 -23.02 2.34 -27.68
CA ARG A 7 -23.60 1.50 -28.75
C ARG A 7 -24.68 2.26 -29.49
N ALA A 8 -25.60 2.91 -28.78
CA ALA A 8 -26.60 3.78 -29.39
C ALA A 8 -25.94 4.95 -30.14
N MET A 9 -24.88 5.53 -29.57
CA MET A 9 -24.11 6.59 -30.23
C MET A 9 -23.49 6.11 -31.54
N LEU A 10 -22.79 4.97 -31.53
CA LEU A 10 -22.17 4.41 -32.76
C LEU A 10 -23.21 3.95 -33.78
N ALA A 11 -24.34 3.40 -33.33
CA ALA A 11 -25.42 2.97 -34.22
C ALA A 11 -26.11 4.16 -34.91
N GLY A 12 -26.07 5.35 -34.30
CA GLY A 12 -26.60 6.58 -34.89
C GLY A 12 -25.64 7.30 -35.84
N MET A 13 -24.36 6.92 -35.89
CA MET A 13 -23.37 7.55 -36.77
C MET A 13 -23.42 7.00 -38.18
N THR A 14 -23.30 7.89 -39.16
CA THR A 14 -23.07 7.50 -40.56
C THR A 14 -21.64 7.00 -40.76
N SER A 15 -21.42 6.21 -41.82
CA SER A 15 -20.08 5.71 -42.16
C SER A 15 -19.07 6.82 -42.43
N THR A 16 -19.51 7.95 -43.00
CA THR A 16 -18.69 9.14 -43.24
C THR A 16 -18.28 9.83 -41.94
N GLU A 17 -19.22 10.03 -41.01
CA GLU A 17 -18.90 10.62 -39.70
C GLU A 17 -17.93 9.75 -38.90
N TYR A 18 -18.08 8.41 -38.98
CA TYR A 18 -17.14 7.49 -38.35
C TYR A 18 -15.74 7.58 -38.97
N ALA A 19 -15.64 7.70 -40.30
CA ALA A 19 -14.36 7.89 -40.99
C ALA A 19 -13.69 9.23 -40.63
N ASP A 20 -14.50 10.28 -40.45
CA ASP A 20 -14.01 11.59 -40.02
C ASP A 20 -13.49 11.56 -38.58
N TRP A 21 -14.17 10.83 -37.67
CA TRP A 21 -13.67 10.59 -36.32
C TRP A 21 -12.32 9.87 -36.34
N HIS A 22 -12.22 8.80 -37.14
CA HIS A 22 -10.95 8.09 -37.31
C HIS A 22 -9.85 9.05 -37.77
N ARG A 23 -10.13 9.95 -38.72
CA ARG A 23 -9.14 10.96 -39.17
C ARG A 23 -8.80 11.98 -38.08
N PHE A 24 -9.79 12.45 -37.33
CA PHE A 24 -9.64 13.45 -36.28
C PHE A 24 -8.74 12.95 -35.14
N TYR A 25 -8.97 11.74 -34.66
CA TYR A 25 -8.22 11.14 -33.54
C TYR A 25 -6.79 10.69 -33.91
N ARG A 26 -6.37 10.82 -35.18
CA ARG A 26 -4.96 10.60 -35.56
C ARG A 26 -4.02 11.68 -35.02
N THR A 27 -4.54 12.89 -34.79
CA THR A 27 -3.76 14.04 -34.32
C THR A 27 -4.31 14.62 -33.03
N HIS A 28 -5.56 14.32 -32.67
CA HIS A 28 -6.19 14.75 -31.44
C HIS A 28 -6.32 13.54 -30.51
N TYR A 29 -5.36 13.38 -29.61
CA TYR A 29 -5.39 12.30 -28.64
C TYR A 29 -6.38 12.61 -27.52
N PHE A 30 -6.83 11.56 -26.82
CA PHE A 30 -7.55 11.72 -25.57
C PHE A 30 -6.66 12.41 -24.54
N GLN A 31 -7.28 13.14 -23.61
CA GLN A 31 -6.55 13.77 -22.51
C GLN A 31 -5.92 12.70 -21.62
N ASP A 32 -4.73 12.98 -21.11
CA ASP A 32 -3.99 12.05 -20.23
C ASP A 32 -4.83 11.63 -19.02
N THR A 33 -5.59 12.56 -18.45
CA THR A 33 -6.54 12.31 -17.34
C THR A 33 -7.66 11.35 -17.71
N GLN A 34 -8.16 11.40 -18.94
CA GLN A 34 -9.18 10.49 -19.43
C GLN A 34 -8.62 9.09 -19.64
N LEU A 35 -7.42 8.99 -20.24
CA LEU A 35 -6.73 7.72 -20.44
C LEU A 35 -6.42 7.03 -19.11
N ASP A 36 -5.95 7.81 -18.14
CA ASP A 36 -5.61 7.32 -16.81
C ASP A 36 -6.83 6.80 -16.05
N MET A 37 -7.96 7.51 -16.09
CA MET A 37 -9.22 7.03 -15.50
C MET A 37 -9.72 5.73 -16.15
N HIS A 38 -9.57 5.59 -17.48
CA HIS A 38 -9.94 4.35 -18.18
C HIS A 38 -9.02 3.19 -17.83
N PHE A 39 -7.71 3.44 -17.77
CA PHE A 39 -6.71 2.44 -17.37
C PHE A 39 -6.96 1.96 -15.94
N SER A 40 -7.15 2.90 -15.01
CA SER A 40 -7.33 2.59 -13.60
C SER A 40 -8.65 1.86 -13.35
N GLY A 41 -9.73 2.29 -14.01
CA GLY A 41 -11.04 1.63 -13.96
C GLY A 41 -11.03 0.22 -14.57
N LEU A 42 -10.31 0.02 -15.68
CA LEU A 42 -10.14 -1.32 -16.27
C LEU A 42 -9.37 -2.24 -15.33
N THR A 43 -8.25 -1.76 -14.79
CA THR A 43 -7.40 -2.52 -13.88
C THR A 43 -8.16 -2.92 -12.62
N TYR A 44 -8.90 -1.97 -12.02
CA TYR A 44 -9.81 -2.24 -10.93
C TYR A 44 -10.82 -3.33 -11.30
N ALA A 45 -11.55 -3.19 -12.41
CA ALA A 45 -12.56 -4.17 -12.80
C ALA A 45 -11.97 -5.58 -12.98
N VAL A 46 -10.78 -5.70 -13.56
CA VAL A 46 -10.09 -6.99 -13.73
C VAL A 46 -9.70 -7.57 -12.37
N LEU A 47 -9.06 -6.79 -11.50
CA LEU A 47 -8.57 -7.28 -10.21
C LEU A 47 -9.72 -7.54 -9.24
N SER A 48 -10.82 -6.78 -9.30
CA SER A 48 -12.01 -7.02 -8.48
C SER A 48 -12.61 -8.40 -8.73
N LEU A 49 -12.53 -8.90 -9.97
CA LEU A 49 -13.02 -10.23 -10.31
C LEU A 49 -12.19 -11.36 -9.67
N PHE A 50 -10.91 -11.13 -9.38
CA PHE A 50 -10.01 -12.15 -8.83
C PHE A 50 -9.84 -12.04 -7.32
N PHE A 51 -9.72 -10.82 -6.78
CA PHE A 51 -9.31 -10.58 -5.40
C PHE A 51 -10.46 -10.22 -4.47
N CYS A 52 -11.59 -9.73 -4.99
CA CYS A 52 -12.77 -9.33 -4.20
C CYS A 52 -12.45 -8.49 -2.95
N ASP A 53 -11.40 -7.66 -3.02
CA ASP A 53 -11.00 -6.79 -1.92
C ASP A 53 -12.01 -5.64 -1.76
N PRO A 54 -12.65 -5.48 -0.58
CA PRO A 54 -13.63 -4.43 -0.33
C PRO A 54 -13.05 -3.01 -0.26
N ASP A 55 -11.74 -2.86 0.02
CA ASP A 55 -11.10 -1.55 0.20
C ASP A 55 -10.38 -1.05 -1.07
N MET A 56 -10.32 -1.89 -2.10
CA MET A 56 -9.69 -1.56 -3.37
C MET A 56 -10.50 -0.48 -4.12
N HIS A 57 -9.82 0.54 -4.61
CA HIS A 57 -10.43 1.66 -5.32
C HIS A 57 -9.77 1.88 -6.70
N PRO A 58 -10.51 2.34 -7.73
CA PRO A 58 -9.93 2.65 -9.04
C PRO A 58 -8.76 3.64 -8.98
N SER A 59 -8.76 4.59 -8.04
CA SER A 59 -7.65 5.55 -7.88
C SER A 59 -6.33 4.90 -7.46
N ASP A 60 -6.34 3.71 -6.87
CA ASP A 60 -5.10 3.04 -6.44
C ASP A 60 -4.25 2.60 -7.66
N PHE A 61 -4.88 2.51 -8.84
CA PHE A 61 -4.24 2.18 -10.12
C PHE A 61 -4.04 3.38 -11.04
N SER A 62 -4.42 4.58 -10.59
CA SER A 62 -4.27 5.81 -11.36
C SER A 62 -2.83 6.30 -11.28
N LEU A 63 -2.26 6.65 -12.43
CA LEU A 63 -0.91 7.20 -12.57
C LEU A 63 -0.87 8.70 -12.26
N LEU A 64 -1.99 9.40 -12.44
CA LEU A 64 -2.09 10.85 -12.26
C LEU A 64 -2.76 11.25 -10.95
N ALA A 65 -3.48 10.34 -10.29
CA ALA A 65 -4.04 10.61 -8.98
C ALA A 65 -2.89 10.83 -7.98
N PRO A 66 -3.03 11.81 -7.07
CA PRO A 66 -2.18 11.85 -5.88
C PRO A 66 -2.23 10.49 -5.22
N ARG A 67 -1.07 9.95 -4.85
CA ARG A 67 -1.06 8.81 -3.96
C ARG A 67 -1.88 9.19 -2.75
N ARG A 68 -2.81 8.32 -2.37
CA ARG A 68 -3.31 8.35 -1.00
C ARG A 68 -2.06 8.29 -0.15
N ASP A 69 -1.84 9.33 0.65
CA ASP A 69 -0.91 9.21 1.74
C ASP A 69 -1.43 8.00 2.52
N ASP A 70 -0.85 6.81 2.29
CA ASP A 70 -0.88 5.74 3.27
C ASP A 70 -0.50 6.49 4.52
N GLU A 71 -1.49 6.73 5.41
CA GLU A 71 -1.36 7.58 6.60
C GLU A 71 0.08 7.51 6.98
N GLN A 72 0.85 8.59 6.77
CA GLN A 72 2.30 8.61 7.02
C GLN A 72 2.42 7.80 8.28
N THR A 73 2.87 6.55 8.15
CA THR A 73 2.89 5.69 9.31
C THR A 73 3.99 6.38 10.03
N GLU A 74 3.64 7.25 11.00
CA GLU A 74 4.59 8.07 11.74
C GLU A 74 5.63 7.04 12.07
N MET A 75 6.78 7.10 11.39
CA MET A 75 7.75 6.04 11.46
C MET A 75 8.02 6.02 12.95
N PRO A 76 7.59 4.97 13.68
CA PRO A 76 7.66 5.02 15.12
C PRO A 76 9.12 5.31 15.39
N ASP A 77 9.37 6.29 16.26
CA ASP A 77 10.71 6.81 16.53
C ASP A 77 11.69 5.64 16.49
N GLU A 78 12.82 5.79 15.79
CA GLU A 78 13.74 4.68 15.56
C GLU A 78 14.04 3.94 16.87
N ASP A 79 14.09 4.67 17.99
CA ASP A 79 14.17 4.15 19.35
C ASP A 79 13.00 3.25 19.78
N ASP A 80 11.74 3.62 19.52
CA ASP A 80 10.56 2.78 19.80
C ASP A 80 10.56 1.50 18.96
N MET A 81 11.00 1.60 17.71
CA MET A 81 11.14 0.44 16.83
C MET A 81 12.26 -0.50 17.31
N LEU A 82 13.40 0.06 17.78
CA LEU A 82 14.53 -0.67 18.34
C LEU A 82 14.16 -1.35 19.67
N MET A 83 13.45 -0.65 20.55
CA MET A 83 12.96 -1.17 21.83
C MET A 83 12.00 -2.35 21.63
N ARG A 84 11.06 -2.25 20.68
CA ARG A 84 10.17 -3.36 20.31
C ARG A 84 10.93 -4.57 19.76
N LYS A 85 11.93 -4.36 18.90
CA LYS A 85 12.78 -5.46 18.40
C LYS A 85 13.60 -6.12 19.51
N ALA A 86 14.08 -5.33 20.48
CA ALA A 86 14.85 -5.84 21.61
C ALA A 86 14.00 -6.62 22.62
N ALA A 87 12.71 -6.27 22.78
CA ALA A 87 11.82 -6.94 23.71
C ALA A 87 11.59 -8.44 23.41
N GLY A 88 11.83 -8.87 22.16
CA GLY A 88 11.77 -10.28 21.75
C GLY A 88 13.11 -11.05 21.86
N LEU A 89 14.22 -10.39 22.19
CA LEU A 89 15.52 -11.03 22.33
C LEU A 89 15.66 -11.66 23.73
N SER A 90 15.10 -12.86 23.92
CA SER A 90 15.44 -13.68 25.09
C SER A 90 16.88 -14.18 24.98
N GLY A 91 17.73 -13.82 25.95
CA GLY A 91 19.11 -14.33 26.07
C GLY A 91 20.18 -13.41 25.49
N GLY A 92 20.29 -12.18 26.00
CA GLY A 92 21.40 -11.29 25.68
C GLY A 92 22.55 -11.40 26.70
N VAL A 93 23.74 -11.83 26.25
CA VAL A 93 24.98 -11.64 27.01
C VAL A 93 25.27 -10.15 27.07
N ARG A 94 25.27 -9.56 28.28
CA ARG A 94 25.77 -8.20 28.48
C ARG A 94 27.26 -8.24 28.78
N PHE A 95 28.04 -7.54 27.96
CA PHE A 95 29.43 -7.24 28.26
C PHE A 95 29.46 -6.07 29.25
N GLY A 96 30.04 -6.29 30.44
CA GLY A 96 30.37 -5.19 31.34
C GLY A 96 31.50 -4.33 30.76
N ALA A 97 31.67 -3.12 31.29
CA ALA A 97 32.71 -2.15 30.86
C ALA A 97 34.15 -2.73 30.84
N ASP A 98 34.36 -3.89 31.46
CA ASP A 98 35.65 -4.57 31.58
C ASP A 98 35.83 -5.75 30.59
N GLY A 99 34.93 -5.92 29.62
CA GLY A 99 35.09 -6.87 28.51
C GLY A 99 35.08 -8.36 28.87
N ARG A 100 34.74 -8.74 30.11
CA ARG A 100 34.64 -10.15 30.53
C ARG A 100 33.20 -10.66 30.46
N LYS A 101 33.04 -11.85 29.87
CA LYS A 101 31.74 -12.50 29.64
C LYS A 101 31.18 -13.01 30.98
N SER A 102 30.12 -12.40 31.50
CA SER A 102 29.37 -12.99 32.61
C SER A 102 28.13 -13.70 32.06
N LEU A 103 28.13 -15.04 32.09
CA LEU A 103 26.90 -15.81 31.92
C LEU A 103 26.07 -15.65 33.20
N TRP A 104 24.98 -14.89 33.10
CA TRP A 104 23.91 -14.96 34.09
C TRP A 104 22.78 -15.80 33.49
N SER A 105 22.51 -16.94 34.11
CA SER A 105 21.24 -17.63 33.94
C SER A 105 20.18 -16.76 34.60
N VAL A 106 19.32 -16.11 33.81
CA VAL A 106 18.12 -15.49 34.34
C VAL A 106 17.13 -16.60 34.63
N MET A 107 17.06 -16.97 35.91
CA MET A 107 15.87 -17.54 36.49
C MET A 107 14.73 -16.55 36.19
N THR A 108 13.66 -17.05 35.58
CA THR A 108 12.41 -16.33 35.34
C THR A 108 12.05 -15.51 36.57
N CYS A 109 11.91 -14.19 36.41
CA CYS A 109 11.47 -13.30 37.47
C CYS A 109 9.98 -13.53 37.76
N GLY A 110 9.72 -14.59 38.51
CA GLY A 110 8.60 -14.72 39.43
C GLY A 110 9.20 -14.85 40.83
N ALA A 111 8.76 -13.99 41.74
CA ALA A 111 9.13 -13.93 43.16
C ALA A 111 10.46 -13.24 43.51
N VAL A 112 10.30 -12.02 44.05
CA VAL A 112 11.22 -11.38 44.98
C VAL A 112 11.41 -12.30 46.20
N GLN A 113 12.62 -12.81 46.44
CA GLN A 113 13.00 -13.30 47.77
C GLN A 113 14.40 -12.80 48.14
N ARG A 114 14.42 -11.98 49.19
CA ARG A 114 15.60 -11.36 49.83
C ARG A 114 16.32 -12.43 50.67
N MET A 115 17.58 -12.73 50.37
CA MET A 115 18.39 -13.66 51.19
C MET A 115 19.44 -12.87 51.99
N LYS A 116 19.39 -13.01 53.32
CA LYS A 116 20.32 -12.40 54.28
C LYS A 116 21.63 -13.21 54.35
N PRO A 117 22.79 -12.57 54.61
CA PRO A 117 24.06 -13.29 54.79
C PRO A 117 24.27 -13.76 56.24
N CYS A 118 24.98 -14.89 56.41
CA CYS A 118 25.78 -15.20 57.60
C CYS A 118 27.12 -14.48 57.51
#